data_AF-A0A2A2M496-F1
#
_entry.id   AF-A0A2A2M496-F1
#
_cell.length_a   1.000
_cell.length_b   1.000
_cell.length_c   1.000
_cell.angle_alpha   90.00
_cell.angle_beta   90.00
_cell.angle_gamma   90.00
#
_symmetry.space_group_name_H-M   'P 1'
#
loop_
_entity.id
_entity.type
_entity.pdbx_description
1 polymer ?
#
loop_
_entity_poly.entity_id
_entity_poly.type
_entity_poly.pdbx_seq_one_letter_code
_entity_poly.pdbx_strand_id
1 'polypeptide(L)' 'MVFTDAEMPEMDGYRLTTEIRNDPRLRGLYVVLHTSLSGSFNESMVKKVGCDNFLSKFQPDRLVDVVRQRLSLDKATV' A
#
# COMPACT_ATOMS: atom_id res chain seq x y z
N MET A 1 -8.05 1.69 4.92
CA MET A 1 -7.09 1.27 3.88
C MET A 1 -6.89 2.40 2.90
N VAL A 2 -5.70 2.54 2.29
CA VAL A 2 -5.40 3.51 1.25
C VAL A 2 -4.55 2.85 0.15
N PHE A 3 -4.80 3.26 -1.10
CA PHE A 3 -3.93 2.96 -2.24
C PHE A 3 -3.23 4.25 -2.65
N THR A 4 -1.91 4.20 -2.85
CA THR A 4 -1.14 5.36 -3.28
C THR A 4 -0.20 5.00 -4.42
N ASP A 5 0.03 5.93 -5.35
CA ASP A 5 1.08 5.76 -6.32
C ASP A 5 2.47 5.81 -5.64
N ALA A 6 3.43 5.10 -6.23
CA ALA A 6 4.82 5.17 -5.79
C ALA A 6 5.51 6.42 -6.33
N GLU A 7 5.25 6.77 -7.59
CA GLU A 7 5.94 7.87 -8.28
C GLU A 7 5.04 9.11 -8.30
N MET A 8 5.18 9.97 -7.30
CA MET A 8 4.42 11.22 -7.17
C MET A 8 5.36 12.42 -7.02
N PRO A 9 4.98 13.60 -7.53
CA PRO A 9 5.76 14.82 -7.33
C PRO A 9 5.76 15.24 -5.85
N GLU A 10 6.83 15.93 -5.42
CA GLU A 10 7.07 16.45 -4.07
C GLU A 10 7.25 15.39 -2.96
N MET A 11 6.34 14.42 -2.89
CA MET A 11 6.35 13.31 -1.94
C MET A 11 5.94 12.01 -2.62
N ASP A 12 6.88 11.07 -2.72
CA ASP A 12 6.62 9.74 -3.25
C ASP A 12 5.82 8.86 -2.28
N GLY A 13 5.30 7.74 -2.79
CA GLY A 13 4.50 6.81 -2.00
C GLY A 13 5.24 6.13 -0.84
N TYR A 14 6.57 5.98 -0.93
CA TYR A 14 7.39 5.41 0.14
C TYR A 14 7.50 6.36 1.32
N ARG A 15 7.74 7.65 1.03
CA ARG A 15 7.77 8.71 2.01
C ARG A 15 6.41 8.89 2.65
N LEU A 16 5.33 8.93 1.86
CA LEU A 16 3.97 8.98 2.39
C LEU A 16 3.69 7.81 3.34
N THR A 17 4.08 6.58 2.96
CA THR A 17 3.94 5.40 3.84
C THR A 17 4.69 5.60 5.16
N THR A 18 5.92 6.12 5.09
CA THR A 18 6.72 6.40 6.30
C THR A 18 6.04 7.43 7.21
N GLU A 19 5.51 8.52 6.66
CA GLU A 19 4.76 9.51 7.44
C GLU A 19 3.48 8.92 8.07
N ILE A 20 2.76 8.06 7.33
CA ILE A 20 1.60 7.32 7.85
C ILE A 20 1.99 6.44 9.06
N ARG A 21 3.13 5.75 9.00
CA ARG A 21 3.62 4.92 10.11
C ARG A 21 4.06 5.74 11.33
N ASN A 22 4.58 6.95 11.10
CA ASN A 22 4.99 7.86 12.16
C ASN A 22 3.80 8.53 12.86
N ASP A 23 2.69 8.79 12.16
CA ASP A 23 1.48 9.38 12.77
C ASP A 23 0.71 8.34 13.62
N PRO A 24 0.56 8.55 14.95
CA PRO A 24 -0.19 7.65 15.82
C PRO A 24 -1.64 7.38 15.39
N ARG A 25 -2.27 8.34 14.72
CA ARG A 25 -3.66 8.24 14.25
C ARG A 25 -3.79 7.39 12.99
N LEU A 26 -2.72 7.32 12.18
CA LEU A 26 -2.73 6.68 10.86
C LEU A 26 -1.91 5.39 10.81
N ARG A 27 -1.06 5.09 11.81
CA ARG A 27 -0.15 3.95 11.75
C ARG A 27 -0.79 2.59 11.47
N GLY A 28 -2.05 2.40 11.87
CA GLY A 28 -2.83 1.18 11.63
C GLY A 28 -3.50 1.10 10.26
N LEU A 29 -3.38 2.14 9.43
CA LEU A 29 -3.99 2.18 8.11
C LEU A 29 -3.30 1.16 7.20
N TYR A 30 -4.07 0.27 6.58
CA TYR A 30 -3.55 -0.64 5.57
C TYR A 30 -3.16 0.15 4.31
N VAL A 31 -1.88 0.20 3.95
CA VAL A 31 -1.31 0.95 2.82
C VAL A 31 -0.91 0.00 1.71
N VAL A 32 -1.40 0.28 0.49
CA VAL A 32 -1.05 -0.45 -0.72
C VAL A 32 -0.37 0.51 -1.70
N LEU A 33 0.85 0.20 -2.11
CA LEU A 33 1.51 0.91 -3.20
C LEU A 33 0.99 0.40 -4.55
N HIS A 34 0.49 1.29 -5.39
CA HIS A 34 -0.10 0.99 -6.69
C HIS A 34 0.68 1.71 -7.80
N THR A 35 1.61 1.00 -8.44
CA THR A 35 2.58 1.62 -9.39
C THR A 35 2.71 0.84 -10.71
N SER A 36 3.21 1.53 -11.73
CA SER A 36 3.54 0.96 -13.05
C SER A 36 4.87 0.21 -13.04
N LEU A 37 5.67 0.37 -12.00
CA LEU A 37 6.96 -0.29 -11.90
C LEU A 37 6.76 -1.81 -11.73
N SER A 38 7.12 -2.58 -12.74
CA SER A 38 6.84 -4.01 -12.87
C SER A 38 8.08 -4.91 -12.90
N GLY A 39 9.29 -4.34 -12.77
CA GLY A 39 10.56 -5.07 -12.86
C GLY A 39 11.44 -4.89 -11.64
N SER A 40 11.91 -6.00 -11.05
CA SER A 40 12.89 -6.07 -9.95
C SER A 40 12.59 -5.11 -8.80
N PHE A 41 11.41 -5.22 -8.21
CA PHE A 41 11.04 -4.35 -7.12
C PHE A 41 11.76 -4.74 -5.84
N ASN A 42 12.35 -3.75 -5.18
CA ASN A 42 13.16 -3.94 -4.00
C ASN A 42 12.22 -4.23 -2.81
N GLU A 43 11.79 -5.48 -2.64
CA GLU A 43 10.94 -5.93 -1.52
C GLU A 43 11.48 -5.44 -0.17
N SER A 44 12.80 -5.34 -0.07
CA SER A 44 13.51 -4.76 1.07
C SER A 44 13.06 -3.34 1.39
N MET A 45 12.82 -2.51 0.37
CA MET A 45 12.36 -1.13 0.52
C MET A 45 10.90 -1.06 0.95
N VAL A 46 10.03 -1.88 0.34
CA VAL A 46 8.60 -1.98 0.71
C VAL A 46 8.44 -2.43 2.17
N LYS A 47 9.23 -3.44 2.59
CA LYS A 47 9.28 -3.90 3.98
C LYS A 47 9.84 -2.82 4.91
N LYS A 48 10.88 -2.10 4.50
CA LYS A 48 11.53 -1.05 5.31
C LYS A 48 10.58 0.11 5.65
N VAL A 49 9.77 0.55 4.69
CA VAL A 49 8.80 1.64 4.93
C VAL A 49 7.51 1.18 5.61
N GLY A 50 7.33 -0.14 5.74
CA GLY A 50 6.16 -0.73 6.39
C GLY A 50 4.91 -0.69 5.51
N CYS A 51 5.04 -0.82 4.19
CA CYS A 51 3.87 -0.96 3.32
C CYS A 51 3.24 -2.35 3.50
N ASP A 52 1.92 -2.45 3.49
CA ASP A 52 1.23 -3.72 3.73
C ASP A 52 1.08 -4.57 2.47
N ASN A 53 0.99 -3.91 1.30
CA ASN A 53 0.90 -4.59 0.02
C ASN A 53 1.43 -3.73 -1.13
N PHE A 54 1.65 -4.38 -2.27
CA PHE A 54 2.11 -3.76 -3.49
C PHE A 54 1.32 -4.33 -4.67
N LEU A 55 0.90 -3.45 -5.58
CA LEU A 55 0.06 -3.80 -6.71
C LEU A 55 0.52 -3.08 -7.98
N SER A 56 0.58 -3.82 -9.09
CA SER A 56 0.89 -3.23 -10.40
C SER A 56 -0.34 -2.58 -11.03
N LYS A 57 -0.16 -1.39 -11.64
CA LYS A 57 -1.22 -0.55 -12.24
C LYS A 57 -2.09 -1.22 -13.31
N PHE A 58 -1.64 -2.33 -13.91
CA PHE A 58 -2.32 -2.98 -15.03
C PHE A 58 -3.05 -4.28 -14.64
N GLN A 59 -3.40 -4.45 -13.37
CA GLN A 59 -4.06 -5.65 -12.86
C GLN A 59 -5.36 -5.29 -12.09
N PRO A 60 -6.45 -4.92 -12.79
CA PRO A 60 -7.69 -4.48 -12.15
C PRO A 60 -8.33 -5.57 -11.27
N ASP A 61 -8.29 -6.83 -11.69
CA ASP A 61 -8.84 -7.94 -10.91
C ASP A 61 -8.11 -8.10 -9.57
N ARG A 62 -6.78 -7.94 -9.59
CA ARG A 62 -5.96 -8.00 -8.37
C ARG A 62 -6.28 -6.87 -7.39
N LEU A 63 -6.61 -5.67 -7.90
CA LEU A 63 -7.07 -4.57 -7.04
C LEU A 63 -8.35 -4.96 -6.30
N VAL A 64 -9.32 -5.51 -7.03
CA VAL A 64 -10.60 -5.95 -6.47
C VAL A 64 -10.38 -7.04 -5.41
N ASP A 65 -9.48 -7.99 -5.66
CA ASP A 65 -9.14 -9.05 -4.72
C ASP A 65 -8.55 -8.51 -3.41
N VAL A 66 -7.61 -7.57 -3.49
CA VAL A 66 -7.01 -6.93 -2.30
C VAL A 66 -8.07 -6.21 -1.49
N VAL A 67 -8.97 -5.48 -2.15
CA VAL A 67 -10.06 -4.77 -1.48
C VAL A 67 -11.01 -5.75 -0.79
N ARG A 68 -11.44 -6.81 -1.49
CA ARG A 68 -12.32 -7.84 -0.94
C ARG A 68 -11.69 -8.54 0.26
N GLN A 69 -10.42 -8.91 0.15
CA GLN A 69 -9.67 -9.54 1.24
C GLN A 69 -9.57 -8.63 2.46
N ARG A 70 -9.30 -7.33 2.26
CA ARG A 70 -9.21 -6.41 3.40
C ARG A 70 -10.57 -6.21 4.07
N LEU A 71 -11.63 -6.06 3.30
CA LEU A 71 -13.00 -5.91 3.83
C LEU A 71 -13.50 -7.16 4.55
N SER A 72 -13.08 -8.37 4.16
CA SER A 72 -13.47 -9.60 4.87
C SER A 72 -12.78 -9.74 6.22
N LEU A 73 -11.53 -9.29 6.35
CA LEU A 73 -10.79 -9.28 7.62
C LEU A 73 -11.40 -8.28 8.62
N ASP A 74 -11.88 -7.14 8.16
CA ASP A 74 -12.57 -6.16 9.02
C ASP A 74 -13.89 -6.75 9.56
N LYS A 75 -14.62 -7.54 8.76
CA LYS A 75 -15.86 -8.21 9.20
C LYS A 75 -15.63 -9.32 10.22
N ALA A 76 -14.46 -9.94 10.23
CA ALA A 76 -14.12 -10.99 11.20
C ALA A 76 -13.74 -10.45 12.58
N THR A 77 -13.60 -9.12 12.70
CA THR A 77 -13.18 -8.43 13.94
C THR A 77 -14.38 -7.80 14.68
N VAL A 78 -15.61 -7.99 14.19
CA VAL A 78 -16.86 -7.50 14.80
C VAL A 78 -17.74 -8.67 15.24
#